data_AF-A0A660WEZ8-F1
#
_entry.id   AF-A0A660WEZ8-F1
#
_cell.length_a   1.000
_cell.length_b   1.000
_cell.length_c   1.000
_cell.angle_alpha   90.00
_cell.angle_beta   90.00
_cell.angle_gamma   90.00
#
_symmetry.space_group_name_H-M   'P 1'
#
loop_
_entity.id
_entity.type
_entity.pdbx_description
1 polymer ?
#
loop_
_entity_poly.entity_id
_entity_poly.type
_entity_poly.pdbx_seq_one_letter_code
_entity_poly.pdbx_strand_id
1 'polypeptide(L)' 'MNSKKEKIYKIKDIAQELGVSIQTVKNYENLGILPKAKRDEKGWRYYTQEDLIKIKALYKEEIKRI' A
#
# COMPACT_ATOMS: atom_id res chain seq x y z
N MET A 1 21.86 11.12 16.23
CA MET A 1 20.78 11.19 15.22
C MET A 1 20.66 9.84 14.52
N ASN A 2 19.56 9.10 14.71
CA ASN A 2 19.38 7.80 14.05
C ASN A 2 18.89 8.02 12.61
N SER A 3 19.81 7.90 11.65
CA SER A 3 19.58 7.88 10.21
C SER A 3 18.86 6.62 9.73
N LYS A 4 17.71 6.26 10.32
CA LYS A 4 16.84 5.22 9.74
C LYS A 4 16.20 5.82 8.49
N LYS A 5 16.75 5.53 7.31
CA LYS A 5 16.02 5.71 6.05
C LYS A 5 14.73 4.91 6.18
N GLU A 6 13.59 5.60 6.25
CA GLU A 6 12.30 4.94 6.22
C GLU A 6 12.21 4.11 4.94
N LYS A 7 11.88 2.83 5.10
CA LYS A 7 11.75 1.94 3.95
C LYS A 7 10.54 2.37 3.15
N ILE A 8 10.79 2.82 1.93
CA ILE A 8 9.77 3.21 0.97
C ILE A 8 9.40 1.99 0.13
N TYR A 9 8.10 1.77 -0.03
CA TYR A 9 7.51 0.72 -0.84
C TYR A 9 6.85 1.33 -2.07
N LYS A 10 6.93 0.62 -3.19
CA LYS A 10 6.20 0.92 -4.43
C LYS A 10 4.94 0.07 -4.48
N ILE A 11 4.02 0.42 -5.38
CA ILE A 11 2.76 -0.34 -5.57
C ILE A 11 3.00 -1.81 -5.90
N LYS A 12 4.10 -2.15 -6.58
CA LYS A 12 4.49 -3.53 -6.86
C LYS A 12 4.81 -4.32 -5.59
N ASP A 13 5.39 -3.66 -4.58
CA ASP A 13 5.78 -4.29 -3.33
C ASP A 13 4.52 -4.56 -2.49
N ILE A 14 3.56 -3.62 -2.52
CA ILE A 14 2.22 -3.82 -1.93
C ILE A 14 1.51 -5.02 -2.57
N ALA A 15 1.51 -5.08 -3.91
CA ALA A 15 0.87 -6.17 -4.64
C ALA A 15 1.48 -7.54 -4.27
N GLN A 16 2.80 -7.61 -4.16
CA GLN A 16 3.51 -8.82 -3.71
C GLN A 16 3.17 -9.20 -2.26
N GLU A 17 3.16 -8.22 -1.35
CA GLU A 17 2.84 -8.44 0.07
C GLU A 17 1.39 -8.92 0.30
N LEU A 18 0.47 -8.52 -0.58
CA LEU A 18 -0.93 -8.92 -0.54
C LEU A 18 -1.22 -10.18 -1.39
N GLY A 19 -0.28 -10.63 -2.22
CA GLY A 19 -0.49 -11.75 -3.13
C GLY A 19 -1.51 -11.48 -4.23
N VAL A 20 -1.65 -10.21 -4.66
CA VAL A 20 -2.60 -9.78 -5.71
C VAL A 20 -1.90 -9.07 -6.86
N SER A 21 -2.62 -8.80 -7.95
CA SER A 21 -2.08 -8.02 -9.06
C SER A 21 -1.95 -6.52 -8.69
N ILE A 22 -1.03 -5.81 -9.34
CA ILE A 22 -0.92 -4.34 -9.21
C ILE A 22 -2.25 -3.66 -9.57
N GLN A 23 -2.98 -4.19 -10.56
CA GLN A 23 -4.27 -3.64 -10.95
C GLN A 23 -5.31 -3.83 -9.85
N THR A 24 -5.29 -4.95 -9.14
CA THR A 24 -6.15 -5.19 -7.97
C THR A 24 -5.88 -4.16 -6.88
N VAL A 25 -4.62 -3.86 -6.57
CA VAL A 25 -4.26 -2.80 -5.61
C VAL A 25 -4.83 -1.45 -6.04
N LYS A 26 -4.66 -1.06 -7.32
CA LYS A 26 -5.23 0.18 -7.86
C LYS A 26 -6.75 0.22 -7.77
N ASN A 27 -7.41 -0.91 -8.06
CA ASN A 27 -8.86 -1.01 -7.98
C ASN A 27 -9.33 -0.79 -6.53
N TYR A 28 -8.66 -1.39 -5.55
CA TYR A 28 -8.98 -1.17 -4.14
C TYR A 28 -8.71 0.26 -3.68
N GLU A 29 -7.66 0.93 -4.18
CA GLU A 29 -7.47 2.37 -3.95
C GLU A 29 -8.61 3.21 -4.55
N ASN A 30 -9.07 2.87 -5.76
CA ASN A 30 -10.15 3.58 -6.45
C ASN A 30 -11.51 3.36 -5.78
N LEU A 31 -11.75 2.15 -5.27
CA LEU A 31 -12.96 1.78 -4.53
C LEU A 31 -12.97 2.31 -3.10
N GLY A 32 -11.87 2.91 -2.62
CA GLY A 32 -11.74 3.42 -1.26
C GLY A 32 -11.50 2.32 -0.19
N ILE A 33 -11.27 1.08 -0.61
CA ILE A 33 -10.92 -0.05 0.26
C ILE A 33 -9.52 0.14 0.85
N LEU A 34 -8.56 0.58 0.02
CA LEU A 34 -7.20 0.91 0.46
C LEU A 34 -6.98 2.42 0.50
N PRO A 35 -6.15 2.93 1.44
CA PRO A 35 -5.76 4.33 1.45
C PRO A 35 -5.03 4.70 0.16
N LYS A 36 -5.25 5.91 -0.34
CA LYS A 36 -4.55 6.43 -1.52
C LYS A 36 -3.04 6.50 -1.26
N ALA A 37 -2.24 6.05 -2.23
CA ALA A 37 -0.79 6.23 -2.23
C ALA A 37 -0.39 7.69 -1.97
N LYS A 38 0.64 7.88 -1.14
CA LYS A 38 1.34 9.15 -1.05
C LYS A 38 2.13 9.38 -2.34
N ARG A 39 2.39 10.65 -2.65
CA ARG A 39 3.15 11.06 -3.83
C ARG A 39 4.37 11.85 -3.40
N ASP A 40 5.53 11.50 -3.94
CA ASP A 40 6.76 12.26 -3.70
C ASP A 40 6.74 13.58 -4.48
N GLU A 41 7.77 14.39 -4.31
CA GLU A 41 7.93 15.68 -5.02
C GLU A 41 7.93 15.51 -6.56
N LYS A 42 8.20 14.31 -7.06
CA LYS A 42 8.23 13.95 -8.48
C LYS A 42 6.91 13.33 -8.95
N GLY A 43 5.91 13.19 -8.08
CA GLY A 43 4.61 12.61 -8.37
C GLY A 43 4.55 11.08 -8.37
N TRP A 44 5.61 10.38 -7.98
CA TRP A 44 5.63 8.92 -7.90
C TRP A 44 4.88 8.41 -6.68
N ARG A 45 4.12 7.33 -6.87
CA ARG A 45 3.44 6.63 -5.78
C ARG A 45 4.46 5.98 -4.86
N TYR A 46 4.34 6.25 -3.58
CA TYR A 46 5.12 5.60 -2.55
C TYR A 46 4.26 5.31 -1.32
N TYR A 47 4.68 4.30 -0.56
CA TYR A 47 4.05 3.88 0.68
C TYR A 47 5.12 3.75 1.75
N THR A 48 4.81 4.15 2.97
CA THR A 48 5.68 3.90 4.12
C THR A 48 5.43 2.50 4.68
N GLN A 49 6.28 2.09 5.62
CA GLN A 49 6.04 0.85 6.38
C GLN A 49 4.71 0.88 7.13
N GLU A 50 4.31 2.03 7.67
CA GLU A 50 3.01 2.20 8.33
C GLU A 50 1.84 2.02 7.36
N ASP A 51 1.96 2.58 6.16
CA ASP A 51 0.96 2.42 5.11
C ASP A 51 0.80 0.93 4.74
N LEU A 52 1.92 0.20 4.61
CA LEU A 52 1.90 -1.24 4.35
C LEU A 52 1.16 -2.02 5.46
N ILE A 53 1.46 -1.75 6.73
CA ILE A 53 0.80 -2.41 7.86
C ILE A 53 -0.70 -2.16 7.83
N LYS A 54 -1.11 -0.90 7.60
CA LYS A 54 -2.51 -0.51 7.51
C LYS A 54 -3.22 -1.18 6.33
N ILE A 55 -2.59 -1.20 5.16
CA ILE A 55 -3.10 -1.86 3.95
C ILE A 55 -3.30 -3.36 4.20
N LYS A 56 -2.34 -4.05 4.84
CA LYS A 56 -2.47 -5.48 5.18
C LYS A 56 -3.62 -5.75 6.15
N ALA A 57 -3.84 -4.87 7.13
CA ALA A 57 -4.95 -4.98 8.05
C ALA A 57 -6.30 -4.84 7.32
N LEU A 58 -6.47 -3.76 6.54
CA LEU A 58 -7.70 -3.50 5.78
C LEU A 58 -8.01 -4.61 4.78
N TYR A 59 -7.00 -5.08 4.04
CA TYR A 59 -7.18 -6.18 3.09
C TYR A 59 -7.64 -7.47 3.78
N LYS A 60 -7.08 -7.78 4.95
CA LYS A 60 -7.49 -8.95 5.74
C LYS A 60 -8.92 -8.83 6.26
N GLU A 61 -9.36 -7.62 6.61
CA GLU A 61 -10.73 -7.36 7.02
C GLU A 61 -11.73 -7.54 5.87
N GLU A 62 -11.38 -7.06 4.67
CA GLU A 62 -12.23 -7.23 3.49
C GLU A 62 -12.30 -8.69 3.02
N ILE A 63 -11.20 -9.44 3.03
CA ILE A 63 -11.25 -10.87 2.69
C ILE A 63 -12.12 -11.66 3.67
N LYS A 64 -12.09 -11.33 4.96
CA LYS A 64 -12.94 -12.00 5.95
C LYS A 64 -14.44 -11.77 5.72
N ARG A 65 -14.82 -10.77 4.93
CA ARG A 65 -16.22 -10.45 4.61
C ARG A 65 -16.75 -11.25 3.42
N ILE A 66 -15.88 -11.92 2.67
CA ILE A 66 -16.21 -12.79 1.53
C ILE A 66 -16.27 -14.23 2.03
#